data_AF-A0A660LZ54-F1
#
_entry.id   AF-A0A660LZ54-F1
#
_cell.length_a   1.000
_cell.length_b   1.000
_cell.length_c   1.000
_cell.angle_alpha   90.00
_cell.angle_beta   90.00
_cell.angle_gamma   90.00
#
_symmetry.space_group_name_H-M   'P 1'
#
loop_
_entity.id
_entity.type
_entity.pdbx_description
1 polymer ?
#
loop_
_entity_poly.entity_id
_entity_poly.type
_entity_poly.pdbx_seq_one_letter_code
_entity_poly.pdbx_strand_id
1 'polypeptide(L)' 'SHGEFTIQPIMQEMIDDEFDFYGVEITNGTYYDTGDKLEYLKTVINFGLRDPNFGEDLRAHLTNRLK' A
#
# COMPACT_ATOMS: atom_id res chain seq x y z
N SER A 1 -19.00 -1.47 20.29
CA SER A 1 -18.00 -2.23 19.52
C SER A 1 -18.46 -3.64 19.12
N HIS A 2 -19.70 -4.06 19.39
CA HIS A 2 -20.15 -5.44 19.16
C HIS A 2 -20.82 -5.62 17.78
N GLY A 3 -20.02 -5.76 16.73
CA GLY A 3 -20.54 -6.07 15.39
C GLY A 3 -19.53 -6.71 14.45
N GLU A 4 -18.23 -6.54 14.70
CA GLU A 4 -17.16 -7.10 13.87
C GLU A 4 -16.22 -7.95 14.72
N PHE A 5 -15.91 -9.15 14.22
CA PHE A 5 -14.80 -9.95 14.72
C PHE A 5 -13.52 -9.38 14.15
N THR A 6 -12.75 -8.68 14.99
CA THR A 6 -11.46 -8.09 14.61
C THR A 6 -10.33 -9.05 14.94
N ILE A 7 -9.29 -9.05 14.11
CA ILE A 7 -8.18 -10.00 14.25
C ILE A 7 -7.23 -9.57 15.38
N GLN A 8 -7.11 -8.27 15.64
CA GLN A 8 -6.15 -7.73 16.61
C GLN A 8 -6.35 -8.26 18.04
N PRO A 9 -7.59 -8.31 18.59
CA PRO A 9 -7.81 -8.90 19.91
C PRO A 9 -7.51 -10.41 19.95
N ILE A 10 -7.86 -11.13 18.88
CA ILE A 10 -7.62 -12.59 18.79
C ILE A 10 -6.13 -12.89 18.74
N MET A 11 -5.34 -12.12 17.97
CA MET A 11 -3.88 -12.27 17.96
C MET A 11 -3.28 -11.99 19.34
N GLN A 12 -3.82 -11.00 20.08
CA GLN A 12 -3.35 -10.72 21.43
C GLN A 12 -3.63 -11.89 22.38
N GLU A 13 -4.83 -12.47 22.35
CA GLU A 13 -5.17 -13.66 23.14
C GLU A 13 -4.23 -14.85 22.82
N MET A 14 -3.90 -15.08 21.55
CA MET A 14 -2.95 -16.13 21.16
C MET A 14 -1.53 -15.88 21.69
N ILE A 15 -1.08 -14.63 21.75
CA ILE A 15 0.22 -14.28 22.34
C ILE A 15 0.21 -14.54 23.85
N ASP A 16 -0.88 -14.19 24.53
CA ASP A 16 -1.05 -14.42 25.97
C ASP A 16 -1.11 -15.93 26.30
N ASP A 17 -1.64 -16.74 25.38
CA ASP A 17 -1.66 -18.21 25.43
C ASP A 17 -0.32 -18.86 24.98
N GLU A 18 0.76 -18.08 24.88
CA GLU A 18 2.13 -18.52 24.56
C GLU A 18 2.31 -19.16 23.16
N PHE A 19 1.45 -18.83 22.19
CA PHE A 19 1.68 -19.23 20.79
C PHE A 19 2.80 -18.41 20.15
N ASP A 20 3.62 -19.07 19.33
CA ASP A 20 4.66 -18.40 18.57
C ASP A 20 4.08 -17.44 17.52
N PHE A 21 4.58 -16.20 17.52
CA PHE A 21 4.26 -15.17 16.53
C PHE A 21 5.52 -14.60 15.90
N TYR A 22 5.54 -14.52 14.57
CA TYR A 22 6.71 -14.11 13.81
C TYR A 22 6.39 -12.88 12.96
N GLY A 23 7.19 -11.82 13.12
CA GLY A 23 7.22 -10.68 12.21
C GLY A 23 8.32 -10.86 11.17
N VAL A 24 8.04 -10.47 9.93
CA VAL A 24 9.04 -10.42 8.86
C VAL A 24 9.09 -9.00 8.30
N GLU A 25 10.28 -8.41 8.30
CA GLU A 25 10.51 -7.12 7.65
C GLU A 25 10.57 -7.31 6.13
N ILE A 26 9.77 -6.53 5.40
CA ILE A 26 9.82 -6.50 3.94
C ILE A 26 10.99 -5.61 3.52
N THR A 27 12.09 -6.22 3.06
CA THR A 27 13.24 -5.50 2.51
C THR A 27 13.07 -5.24 1.01
N ASN A 28 13.50 -4.07 0.53
CA ASN A 28 13.49 -3.69 -0.89
C ASN A 28 12.08 -3.67 -1.55
N GLY A 29 11.03 -3.59 -0.75
CA GLY A 29 9.66 -3.36 -1.23
C GLY A 29 9.29 -1.87 -1.18
N THR A 30 8.32 -1.47 -2.00
CA THR A 30 7.60 -0.21 -1.81
C THR A 30 6.16 -0.54 -1.44
N TYR A 31 5.72 -0.08 -0.28
CA TYR A 31 4.34 -0.19 0.15
C TYR A 31 3.52 0.97 -0.43
N TYR A 32 2.32 0.66 -0.92
CA TYR A 32 1.39 1.63 -1.49
C TYR A 32 0.07 1.52 -0.72
N ASP A 33 -0.22 2.50 0.13
CA ASP A 33 -1.49 2.57 0.84
C ASP A 33 -2.58 3.10 -0.09
N THR A 34 -3.30 2.20 -0.75
CA THR A 34 -4.41 2.58 -1.64
C THR A 34 -5.72 2.90 -0.89
N GLY A 35 -5.72 2.80 0.44
CA GLY A 35 -6.85 3.24 1.29
C GLY A 35 -6.84 4.75 1.52
N ASP A 36 -5.66 5.37 1.54
CA ASP A 36 -5.52 6.82 1.50
C ASP A 36 -5.68 7.37 0.07
N LYS A 37 -6.46 8.44 -0.07
CA LYS A 37 -6.82 8.99 -1.38
C LYS A 37 -5.63 9.62 -2.11
N LEU A 38 -4.72 10.25 -1.39
CA LEU A 38 -3.56 10.88 -1.99
C LEU A 38 -2.51 9.84 -2.37
N GLU A 39 -2.26 8.86 -1.50
CA GLU A 39 -1.38 7.73 -1.79
C GLU A 39 -1.90 6.86 -2.94
N TYR A 40 -3.22 6.69 -3.06
CA TYR A 40 -3.82 6.09 -4.25
C TYR A 40 -3.44 6.82 -5.54
N LEU A 41 -3.56 8.16 -5.59
CA LEU A 41 -3.18 8.93 -6.79
C LEU A 41 -1.69 8.81 -7.10
N LYS A 42 -0.82 8.88 -6.09
CA LYS A 42 0.63 8.67 -6.25
C LYS A 42 0.93 7.28 -6.80
N THR A 43 0.22 6.27 -6.31
CA THR A 43 0.35 4.88 -6.76
C THR A 43 0.00 4.77 -8.24
N VAL A 44 -1.15 5.30 -8.66
CA VAL A 44 -1.57 5.31 -10.07
C VAL A 44 -0.52 5.99 -10.96
N ILE A 45 0.01 7.14 -10.53
CA ILE A 45 1.06 7.85 -11.28
C ILE A 45 2.34 7.01 -11.36
N ASN A 46 2.78 6.40 -10.25
CA ASN A 46 3.99 5.58 -10.22
C ASN A 46 3.91 4.38 -11.16
N PHE A 47 2.79 3.65 -11.15
CA PHE A 47 2.59 2.53 -12.05
C PHE A 47 2.37 2.98 -13.50
N GLY A 48 1.57 4.04 -13.72
CA GLY A 48 1.33 4.60 -15.04
C GLY A 48 2.62 5.06 -15.73
N LEU A 49 3.55 5.69 -15.00
CA LEU A 49 4.84 6.12 -15.54
C LEU A 49 5.79 4.97 -15.87
N ARG A 50 5.53 3.75 -15.39
CA ARG A 50 6.28 2.52 -15.70
C ARG A 50 5.65 1.69 -16.81
N ASP A 51 4.43 2.03 -17.23
CA ASP A 51 3.71 1.28 -18.25
C ASP A 51 4.39 1.44 -19.62
N PRO A 52 4.68 0.33 -20.34
CA PRO A 52 5.40 0.40 -21.62
C PRO A 52 4.57 0.99 -22.76
N ASN A 53 3.25 1.05 -22.64
CA ASN A 53 2.36 1.60 -23.67
C ASN A 53 2.00 3.06 -23.39
N PHE A 54 1.87 3.45 -22.11
CA PHE A 54 1.33 4.75 -21.72
C PHE A 54 2.31 5.65 -20.94
N GLY A 55 3.44 5.11 -20.48
CA GLY A 55 4.34 5.82 -19.57
C GLY A 55 4.96 7.07 -20.17
N GLU A 56 5.36 7.01 -21.45
CA GLU A 56 5.95 8.16 -22.15
C GLU A 56 4.92 9.29 -22.37
N ASP A 57 3.72 8.95 -22.83
CA ASP A 57 2.64 9.92 -23.04
C ASP A 57 2.19 10.57 -21.72
N LEU A 58 2.08 9.77 -20.65
CA LEU A 58 1.75 10.27 -19.32
C LEU A 58 2.84 11.22 -18.78
N ARG A 59 4.13 10.87 -18.95
CA ARG A 59 5.26 11.71 -18.55
C ARG A 59 5.24 13.04 -19.28
N ALA A 60 5.01 13.02 -20.59
CA ALA A 60 4.91 14.22 -21.41
C ALA A 60 3.76 15.11 -20.97
N HIS A 61 2.59 14.53 -20.70
CA HIS A 61 1.42 15.26 -20.19
C HIS A 61 1.72 15.96 -18.86
N LEU A 62 2.21 15.22 -17.87
CA LEU A 62 2.51 15.76 -16.53
C LEU A 62 3.58 16.86 -16.61
N THR A 63 4.66 16.64 -17.38
CA THR A 63 5.74 17.62 -17.54
C THR A 63 5.24 18.92 -18.16
N ASN A 64 4.34 18.85 -19.15
CA ASN A 64 3.77 20.05 -19.77
C ASN A 64 2.80 20.79 -18.86
N ARG A 65 2.10 20.09 -17.96
CA ARG A 65 1.15 20.70 -17.01
C ARG A 65 1.81 21.38 -15.82
N LEU A 66 3.05 21.01 -15.50
CA LEU A 66 3.83 21.55 -14.38
C LEU A 66 4.75 22.71 -14.78
N LYS A 67 4.81 23.04 -16.08
CA LYS A 67 5.41 24.29 -16.59
C LYS A 67 4.46 25.45 -16.36
#